data_AF-A0A960EVN8-F1
#
_entry.id   AF-A0A960EVN8-F1
#
_cell.length_a   1.000
_cell.length_b   1.000
_cell.length_c   1.000
_cell.angle_alpha   90.00
_cell.angle_beta   90.00
_cell.angle_gamma   90.00
#
_symmetry.space_group_name_H-M   'P 1'
#
loop_
_entity.id
_entity.type
_entity.pdbx_description
1 polymer ?
#
loop_
_entity_poly.entity_id
_entity_poly.type
_entity_poly.pdbx_seq_one_letter_code
_entity_poly.pdbx_strand_id
1 'polypeptide(L)'
;MPSEVPPPPPPPPPPPRRGSQGRGPQGSSNGLGPAGAQSNSRIVVYVIVAVAVIGFLLLVNRSPDRGDALSYTEFRAKVTSGEVREITYDNNTGGITGEFKDGSKFHTTGLQPFPEADQKLLQTHKVDLTTKTPTPTWWETWLPFLFIPILVVIFLLFQRRAQGQMGNIMSIGRSKAKTYSTERPGTTFADVAGYEGVKTEIREVVDFLKYPEKFAQIGARIPKGVLLVGPPGTGKTLIARAVAGEAGVPFLSVSGSDFMEMFVGVGASRVRDLFNSARKMGRAIIFIDEIDSIGR
;
A
#
# COMPACT_ATOMS: atom_id res chain seq x y z
N MET A 1 73.18 8.09 61.96
CA MET A 1 72.27 9.06 61.31
C MET A 1 72.13 8.66 59.85
N PRO A 2 71.02 8.01 59.46
CA PRO A 2 70.84 7.48 58.11
C PRO A 2 70.34 8.57 57.17
N SER A 3 71.02 8.73 56.04
CA SER A 3 70.70 9.64 54.93
C SER A 3 69.52 9.11 54.13
N GLU A 4 68.44 9.89 54.11
CA GLU A 4 67.17 9.64 53.44
C GLU A 4 67.31 9.78 51.91
N VAL A 5 66.80 8.78 51.17
CA VAL A 5 66.79 8.74 49.70
C VAL A 5 65.65 9.62 49.18
N PRO A 6 65.84 10.49 48.18
CA PRO A 6 64.79 11.36 47.68
C PRO A 6 63.72 10.60 46.87
N PRO A 7 62.46 11.08 46.85
CA PRO A 7 61.34 10.39 46.23
C PRO A 7 61.39 10.44 44.68
N PRO A 8 60.76 9.46 44.00
CA PRO A 8 60.79 9.36 42.53
C PRO A 8 59.97 10.46 41.84
N PRO A 9 60.32 10.81 40.59
CA PRO A 9 59.66 11.89 39.84
C PRO A 9 58.23 11.50 39.40
N PRO A 10 57.34 12.50 39.22
CA PRO A 10 55.94 12.27 38.86
C PRO A 10 55.77 11.77 37.41
N PRO A 11 54.69 11.02 37.13
CA PRO A 11 54.44 10.44 35.82
C PRO A 11 54.12 11.49 34.75
N PRO A 12 54.40 11.22 33.46
CA PRO A 12 54.20 12.17 32.37
C PRO A 12 52.70 12.42 32.10
N PRO A 13 52.34 13.62 31.60
CA PRO A 13 50.95 14.00 31.36
C PRO A 13 50.31 13.20 30.20
N PRO A 14 48.98 13.00 30.24
CA PRO A 14 48.26 12.24 29.21
C PRO A 14 48.23 12.99 27.86
N PRO A 15 48.11 12.27 26.73
CA PRO A 15 48.11 12.88 25.40
C PRO A 15 46.87 13.77 25.17
N PRO A 16 46.97 14.79 24.31
CA PRO A 16 45.92 15.78 24.11
C PRO A 16 44.66 15.17 23.51
N ARG A 17 43.50 15.48 24.11
CA ARG A 17 42.17 15.14 23.59
C ARG A 17 41.94 15.84 22.25
N ARG A 18 41.57 15.08 21.21
CA ARG A 18 41.02 15.62 19.95
C ARG A 18 39.76 16.42 20.29
N GLY A 19 39.87 17.74 20.19
CA GLY A 19 38.75 18.66 20.37
C GLY A 19 37.71 18.48 19.27
N SER A 20 36.47 18.27 19.69
CA SER A 20 35.28 18.54 18.89
C SER A 20 35.23 20.04 18.59
N GLN A 21 35.50 20.42 17.35
CA GLN A 21 35.22 21.77 16.88
C GLN A 21 33.71 22.00 16.87
N GLY A 22 33.24 22.84 17.80
CA GLY A 22 32.00 23.58 17.64
C GLY A 22 32.18 24.62 16.54
N ARG A 23 31.26 24.63 15.57
CA ARG A 23 30.99 25.80 14.72
C ARG A 23 29.69 26.44 15.23
N GLY A 24 29.78 27.73 15.56
CA GLY A 24 28.65 28.57 15.94
C GLY A 24 27.68 28.87 14.79
N PRO A 25 26.59 29.61 15.06
CA PRO A 25 25.47 29.79 14.16
C PRO A 25 25.77 30.90 13.14
N GLN A 26 25.58 30.61 11.86
CA GLN A 26 25.71 31.60 10.80
C GLN A 26 24.70 31.32 9.68
N GLY A 27 23.94 32.35 9.34
CA GLY A 27 23.43 32.57 7.98
C GLY A 27 22.20 31.78 7.57
N SER A 28 21.03 32.40 7.78
CA SER A 28 19.86 32.16 6.95
C SER A 28 20.20 32.42 5.49
N SER A 29 20.25 31.35 4.68
CA SER A 29 20.20 31.44 3.22
C SER A 29 19.20 30.40 2.73
N ASN A 30 18.07 30.90 2.24
CA ASN A 30 17.03 30.17 1.53
C ASN A 30 17.65 29.26 0.46
N GLY A 31 17.68 27.96 0.74
CA GLY A 31 17.94 26.89 -0.20
C GLY A 31 16.77 25.92 -0.12
N LEU A 32 15.68 26.26 -0.82
CA LEU A 32 14.51 25.41 -1.00
C LEU A 32 14.90 24.23 -1.92
N GLY A 33 15.59 23.23 -1.37
CA GLY A 33 15.74 21.93 -2.02
C GLY A 33 14.40 21.19 -1.95
N PRO A 34 13.89 20.60 -3.04
CA PRO A 34 12.52 20.15 -3.11
C PRO A 34 12.28 19.02 -2.10
N ALA A 35 11.35 19.29 -1.19
CA ALA A 35 10.72 18.30 -0.34
C ALA A 35 10.21 17.14 -1.21
N GLY A 36 10.29 15.93 -0.65
CA GLY A 36 9.97 14.68 -1.32
C GLY A 36 8.72 14.73 -2.19
N ALA A 37 8.90 14.47 -3.48
CA ALA A 37 7.82 14.21 -4.43
C ALA A 37 7.89 12.76 -4.94
N GLN A 38 8.17 11.80 -4.06
CA GLN A 38 8.01 10.38 -4.37
C GLN A 38 6.64 9.87 -3.89
N SER A 39 5.55 10.47 -4.39
CA SER A 39 4.20 9.89 -4.25
C SER A 39 3.16 10.42 -5.24
N ASN A 40 3.52 11.23 -6.25
CA ASN A 40 2.51 11.83 -7.14
C ASN A 40 2.68 11.46 -8.63
N SER A 41 3.73 10.72 -9.02
CA SER A 41 3.92 10.32 -10.43
C SER A 41 2.77 9.45 -10.94
N ARG A 42 2.20 8.62 -10.07
CA ARG A 42 1.02 7.79 -10.40
C ARG A 42 -0.22 8.65 -10.63
N ILE A 43 -0.45 9.67 -9.81
CA ILE A 43 -1.58 10.61 -9.95
C ILE A 43 -1.45 11.41 -11.26
N VAL A 44 -0.25 11.88 -11.59
CA VAL A 44 0.01 12.59 -12.85
C VAL A 44 -0.30 11.69 -14.06
N VAL A 45 0.07 10.41 -14.01
CA VAL A 45 -0.26 9.46 -15.08
C VAL A 45 -1.77 9.24 -15.20
N TYR A 46 -2.49 9.08 -14.08
CA TYR A 46 -3.95 8.93 -14.12
C TYR A 46 -4.66 10.19 -14.65
N VAL A 47 -4.17 11.38 -14.29
CA VAL A 47 -4.71 12.66 -14.79
C VAL A 47 -4.48 12.80 -16.30
N ILE A 48 -3.29 12.46 -16.80
CA ILE A 48 -2.99 12.51 -18.24
C ILE A 48 -3.88 11.52 -19.01
N VAL A 49 -4.06 10.30 -18.49
CA VAL A 49 -4.95 9.31 -19.10
C VAL A 49 -6.41 9.79 -19.09
N ALA A 50 -6.88 10.37 -17.99
CA ALA A 50 -8.23 10.92 -17.90
C ALA A 50 -8.45 12.07 -18.90
N VAL A 51 -7.48 12.97 -19.04
CA VAL A 51 -7.54 14.08 -20.02
C VAL A 51 -7.51 13.54 -21.46
N ALA A 52 -6.71 12.53 -21.75
CA ALA A 52 -6.67 11.90 -23.07
C ALA A 52 -8.00 11.18 -23.39
N VAL A 53 -8.60 10.50 -22.42
CA VAL A 53 -9.90 9.83 -22.57
C VAL A 53 -11.03 10.85 -22.75
N ILE A 54 -11.03 11.95 -21.98
CA ILE A 54 -12.00 13.03 -22.14
C ILE A 54 -11.80 13.74 -23.47
N GLY A 55 -10.56 14.03 -23.87
CA GLY A 55 -10.25 14.60 -25.18
C GLY A 55 -10.68 13.71 -26.34
N PHE A 56 -10.46 12.40 -26.22
CA PHE A 56 -10.93 11.42 -27.20
C PHE A 56 -12.46 11.31 -27.22
N LEU A 57 -13.13 11.29 -26.06
CA LEU A 57 -14.59 11.33 -25.97
C LEU A 57 -15.16 12.60 -26.60
N LEU A 58 -14.55 13.76 -26.37
CA LEU A 58 -14.95 15.02 -26.99
C LEU A 58 -14.71 15.04 -28.50
N LEU A 59 -13.70 14.32 -28.99
CA LEU A 59 -13.43 14.17 -30.43
C LEU A 59 -14.44 13.23 -31.10
N VAL A 60 -14.77 12.12 -30.45
CA VAL A 60 -15.72 11.10 -30.94
C VAL A 60 -17.16 11.58 -30.85
N ASN A 61 -17.49 12.43 -29.87
CA ASN A 61 -18.84 12.95 -29.69
C ASN A 61 -19.13 14.22 -30.51
N ARG A 62 -18.28 14.56 -31.50
CA ARG A 62 -18.67 15.50 -32.54
C ARG A 62 -19.71 14.83 -33.43
N SER A 63 -20.98 14.99 -33.07
CA SER A 63 -22.09 14.61 -33.93
C SER A 63 -21.89 15.26 -35.30
N PRO A 64 -21.99 14.49 -36.41
CA PRO A 64 -22.00 15.07 -37.74
C PRO A 64 -23.11 16.10 -37.79
N ASP A 65 -22.83 17.31 -38.29
CA ASP A 65 -23.83 18.34 -38.49
C ASP A 65 -24.80 17.87 -39.59
N ARG A 66 -25.92 17.25 -39.17
CA ARG A 66 -26.93 16.67 -40.04
C ARG A 66 -27.99 17.69 -40.47
N GLY A 67 -27.81 18.97 -40.15
CA GLY A 67 -28.78 20.02 -40.44
C GLY A 67 -30.10 19.84 -39.71
N ASP A 68 -31.13 20.60 -40.11
CA ASP A 68 -32.41 20.62 -39.40
C ASP A 68 -33.20 19.32 -39.60
N ALA A 69 -33.83 18.84 -38.52
CA ALA A 69 -34.70 17.68 -38.54
C ALA A 69 -36.07 18.07 -39.12
N LEU A 70 -36.47 17.43 -40.22
CA LEU A 70 -37.77 17.64 -40.86
C LEU A 70 -38.61 16.36 -40.80
N SER A 71 -39.93 16.50 -40.72
CA SER A 71 -40.83 15.36 -40.89
C SER A 71 -40.93 14.96 -42.38
N TYR A 72 -41.26 13.70 -42.64
CA TYR A 72 -41.45 13.20 -44.01
C TYR A 72 -42.50 14.01 -44.80
N THR A 73 -43.56 14.44 -44.10
CA THR A 73 -44.64 15.25 -44.68
C THR A 73 -44.18 16.64 -45.06
N GLU A 74 -43.40 17.31 -44.19
CA GLU A 74 -42.83 18.63 -44.47
C GLU A 74 -41.79 18.56 -45.58
N PHE A 75 -40.97 17.51 -45.59
CA PHE A 75 -40.03 17.24 -46.66
C PHE A 75 -40.76 17.14 -48.01
N ARG A 76 -41.84 16.34 -48.10
CA ARG A 76 -42.62 16.20 -49.34
C ARG A 76 -43.24 17.53 -49.80
N ALA A 77 -43.69 18.35 -48.85
CA ALA A 77 -44.19 19.70 -49.14
C ALA A 77 -43.09 20.60 -49.72
N LYS A 78 -41.89 20.59 -49.13
CA LYS A 78 -40.74 21.40 -49.59
C LYS A 78 -40.14 20.93 -50.92
N VAL A 79 -40.24 19.63 -51.22
CA VAL A 79 -39.90 19.11 -52.55
C VAL A 79 -40.90 19.62 -53.58
N THR A 80 -42.19 19.64 -53.25
CA THR A 80 -43.26 20.13 -54.14
C THR A 80 -43.16 21.64 -54.38
N SER A 81 -42.72 22.42 -53.38
CA SER A 81 -42.44 23.85 -53.54
C SER A 81 -41.14 24.14 -54.33
N GLY A 82 -40.36 23.10 -54.67
CA GLY A 82 -39.15 23.24 -55.47
C GLY A 82 -37.97 23.86 -54.72
N GLU A 83 -37.98 23.82 -53.38
CA GLU A 83 -36.91 24.38 -52.53
C GLU A 83 -35.71 23.45 -52.36
N VAL A 84 -35.85 22.17 -52.70
CA VAL A 84 -34.81 21.15 -52.54
C VAL A 84 -33.91 21.08 -53.78
N ARG A 85 -32.60 20.98 -53.58
CA ARG A 85 -31.60 20.92 -54.65
C ARG A 85 -31.10 19.49 -54.89
N GLU A 86 -30.60 18.84 -53.84
CA GLU A 86 -30.04 17.49 -53.91
C GLU A 86 -30.52 16.66 -52.72
N ILE A 87 -30.77 15.37 -52.98
CA ILE A 87 -31.20 14.42 -51.97
C ILE A 87 -30.32 13.18 -52.02
N THR A 88 -29.80 12.80 -50.87
CA THR A 88 -29.14 11.53 -50.62
C THR A 88 -30.07 10.60 -49.84
N TYR A 89 -30.44 9.47 -50.45
CA TYR A 89 -31.24 8.42 -49.81
C TYR A 89 -30.32 7.27 -49.34
N ASP A 90 -30.45 6.90 -48.06
CA ASP A 90 -29.80 5.75 -47.45
C ASP A 90 -30.71 4.52 -47.54
N ASN A 91 -30.33 3.58 -48.40
CA ASN A 91 -31.06 2.32 -48.64
C ASN A 91 -31.08 1.37 -47.43
N ASN A 92 -30.17 1.53 -46.45
CA ASN A 92 -30.09 0.65 -45.28
C ASN A 92 -30.94 1.16 -44.11
N THR A 93 -30.91 2.47 -43.84
CA THR A 93 -31.58 3.06 -42.68
C THR A 93 -32.90 3.76 -43.02
N GLY A 94 -33.23 3.94 -44.31
CA GLY A 94 -34.35 4.75 -44.77
C GLY A 94 -34.16 6.25 -44.54
N GLY A 95 -32.97 6.68 -44.10
CA GLY A 95 -32.62 8.07 -43.86
C GLY A 95 -32.49 8.86 -45.17
N ILE A 96 -33.02 10.07 -45.18
CA ILE A 96 -32.93 11.02 -46.29
C ILE A 96 -32.18 12.24 -45.78
N THR A 97 -31.09 12.59 -46.43
CA THR A 97 -30.34 13.82 -46.16
C THR A 97 -30.29 14.65 -47.42
N GLY A 98 -30.32 15.97 -47.32
CA GLY A 98 -30.32 16.82 -48.50
C GLY A 98 -29.92 18.25 -48.23
N GLU A 99 -29.79 19.01 -49.30
CA GLU A 99 -29.49 20.43 -49.27
C GLU A 99 -30.60 21.20 -50.00
N PHE A 100 -31.08 22.27 -49.38
CA PHE A 100 -31.99 23.21 -49.99
C PHE A 100 -31.25 24.13 -50.97
N LYS A 101 -31.97 24.82 -51.85
CA LYS A 101 -31.38 25.76 -52.80
C LYS A 101 -30.70 26.96 -52.14
N ASP A 102 -31.02 27.24 -50.87
CA ASP A 102 -30.38 28.27 -50.05
C ASP A 102 -29.06 27.82 -49.39
N GLY A 103 -28.69 26.54 -49.55
CA GLY A 103 -27.49 25.95 -48.97
C GLY A 103 -27.68 25.36 -47.57
N SER A 104 -28.87 25.43 -46.98
CA SER A 104 -29.17 24.81 -45.69
C SER A 104 -29.34 23.30 -45.83
N LYS A 105 -28.85 22.55 -44.84
CA LYS A 105 -28.90 21.07 -44.82
C LYS A 105 -30.08 20.59 -44.01
N PHE A 106 -30.66 19.47 -44.41
CA PHE A 106 -31.72 18.81 -43.67
C PHE A 106 -31.53 17.30 -43.60
N HIS A 107 -32.18 16.70 -42.61
CA HIS A 107 -32.36 15.27 -42.52
C HIS A 107 -33.81 14.91 -42.17
N THR A 108 -34.32 13.85 -42.78
CA THR A 108 -35.63 13.26 -42.49
C THR A 108 -35.52 11.75 -42.61
N THR A 109 -36.43 11.01 -41.98
CA THR A 109 -36.53 9.55 -42.17
C THR A 109 -37.68 9.25 -43.13
N GLY A 110 -37.39 8.51 -44.19
CA GLY A 110 -38.36 8.08 -45.20
C GLY A 110 -38.87 6.67 -45.01
N LEU A 111 -39.78 6.26 -45.89
CA LEU A 111 -40.30 4.89 -45.95
C LEU A 111 -39.30 3.98 -46.69
N GLN A 112 -39.25 2.70 -46.28
CA GLN A 112 -38.40 1.67 -46.87
C GLN A 112 -39.27 0.50 -47.35
N PRO A 113 -39.31 0.17 -48.65
CA PRO A 113 -38.58 0.78 -49.76
C PRO A 113 -39.11 2.18 -50.14
N PHE A 114 -38.25 3.00 -50.77
CA PHE A 114 -38.62 4.35 -51.19
C PHE A 114 -39.77 4.31 -52.24
N PRO A 115 -40.94 4.93 -51.97
CA PRO A 115 -42.11 4.80 -52.84
C PRO A 115 -41.89 5.31 -54.27
N GLU A 116 -42.35 4.55 -55.28
CA GLU A 116 -42.24 4.95 -56.70
C GLU A 116 -42.95 6.28 -57.02
N ALA A 117 -44.01 6.61 -56.28
CA ALA A 117 -44.73 7.87 -56.43
C ALA A 117 -43.85 9.08 -56.09
N ASP A 118 -42.99 8.96 -55.08
CA ASP A 118 -42.11 10.05 -54.65
C ASP A 118 -40.85 10.13 -55.53
N GLN A 119 -40.43 9.03 -56.16
CA GLN A 119 -39.39 9.05 -57.21
C GLN A 119 -39.83 9.87 -58.43
N LYS A 120 -41.08 9.70 -58.88
CA LYS A 120 -41.65 10.46 -59.99
C LYS A 120 -41.81 11.95 -59.65
N LEU A 121 -42.14 12.25 -58.40
CA LEU A 121 -42.24 13.62 -57.89
C LEU A 121 -40.87 14.32 -57.93
N LEU A 122 -39.80 13.64 -57.50
CA LEU A 122 -38.43 14.17 -57.57
C LEU A 122 -37.94 14.42 -59.00
N GLN A 123 -38.26 13.52 -59.93
CA GLN A 123 -37.94 13.69 -61.35
C GLN A 123 -38.68 14.87 -61.98
N THR A 124 -39.95 15.08 -61.60
CA THR A 124 -40.77 16.21 -62.09
C THR A 124 -40.17 17.57 -61.67
N HIS A 125 -39.58 17.63 -60.48
CA HIS A 125 -38.97 18.85 -59.93
C HIS A 125 -37.45 18.96 -60.17
N LYS A 126 -36.86 18.06 -60.98
CA LYS A 126 -35.42 18.03 -61.32
C LYS A 126 -34.50 18.00 -60.10
N VAL A 127 -34.86 17.22 -59.09
CA VAL A 127 -34.03 17.04 -57.90
C VAL A 127 -33.09 15.87 -58.12
N ASP A 128 -31.79 16.08 -57.92
CA ASP A 128 -30.77 15.04 -58.09
C ASP A 128 -30.86 14.03 -56.93
N LEU A 129 -31.10 12.76 -57.25
CA LEU A 129 -31.18 11.65 -56.28
C LEU A 129 -29.86 10.86 -56.29
N THR A 130 -29.08 11.02 -55.22
CA THR A 130 -27.85 10.26 -55.00
C THR A 130 -28.12 9.15 -53.99
N THR A 131 -28.23 7.89 -54.41
CA THR A 131 -28.34 6.77 -53.45
C THR A 131 -26.97 6.47 -52.86
N LYS A 132 -26.79 6.65 -51.55
CA LYS A 132 -25.57 6.21 -50.85
C LYS A 132 -25.92 5.06 -49.93
N THR A 133 -25.26 3.93 -50.12
CA THR A 133 -25.29 2.84 -49.16
C THR A 133 -24.10 3.06 -48.22
N PRO A 134 -24.30 3.41 -46.94
CA PRO A 134 -23.20 3.47 -45.99
C PRO A 134 -22.66 2.06 -45.81
N THR A 135 -21.58 1.75 -46.51
CA THR A 135 -20.79 0.56 -46.24
C THR A 135 -19.93 0.87 -45.03
N PRO A 136 -19.97 0.05 -43.97
CA PRO A 136 -19.07 0.25 -42.84
C PRO A 136 -17.65 0.23 -43.38
N THR A 137 -16.88 1.26 -43.02
CA THR A 137 -15.47 1.32 -43.41
C THR A 137 -14.78 0.09 -42.84
N TRP A 138 -13.78 -0.48 -43.53
CA TRP A 138 -13.10 -1.71 -43.07
C TRP A 138 -12.72 -1.63 -41.58
N TRP A 139 -12.21 -0.49 -41.10
CA TRP A 139 -11.84 -0.31 -39.70
C TRP A 139 -13.02 -0.37 -38.73
N GLU A 140 -14.23 0.06 -39.11
CA GLU A 140 -15.44 -0.07 -38.28
C GLU A 140 -15.86 -1.55 -38.13
N THR A 141 -15.62 -2.36 -39.16
CA THR A 141 -15.85 -3.81 -39.10
C THR A 141 -14.82 -4.52 -38.23
N TRP A 142 -13.53 -4.14 -38.32
CA TRP A 142 -12.44 -4.84 -37.64
C TRP A 142 -12.17 -4.37 -36.21
N LEU A 143 -12.51 -3.13 -35.86
CA LEU A 143 -12.23 -2.54 -34.54
C LEU A 143 -12.85 -3.34 -33.37
N PRO A 144 -14.11 -3.81 -33.42
CA PRO A 144 -14.68 -4.64 -32.35
C PRO A 144 -13.93 -5.96 -32.16
N PHE A 145 -13.45 -6.57 -33.24
CA PHE A 145 -12.68 -7.82 -33.20
C PHE A 145 -11.25 -7.63 -32.64
N LEU A 146 -10.65 -6.45 -32.83
CA LEU A 146 -9.33 -6.13 -32.30
C LEU A 146 -9.38 -5.58 -30.85
N PHE A 147 -10.49 -4.98 -30.43
CA PHE A 147 -10.61 -4.36 -29.11
C PHE A 147 -10.51 -5.37 -27.96
N ILE A 148 -11.22 -6.51 -28.07
CA ILE A 148 -11.19 -7.58 -27.06
C ILE A 148 -9.77 -8.14 -26.85
N PRO A 149 -9.02 -8.58 -27.89
CA PRO A 149 -7.68 -9.14 -27.70
C PRO A 149 -6.68 -8.10 -27.19
N ILE A 150 -6.80 -6.83 -27.61
CA ILE A 150 -5.95 -5.74 -27.09
C ILE A 150 -6.18 -5.55 -25.59
N LEU A 151 -7.45 -5.54 -25.13
CA LEU A 151 -7.76 -5.47 -23.70
C LEU A 151 -7.24 -6.67 -22.93
N VAL A 152 -7.34 -7.88 -23.49
CA VAL A 152 -6.78 -9.10 -22.86
C VAL A 152 -5.26 -9.00 -22.75
N VAL A 153 -4.56 -8.55 -23.79
CA VAL A 153 -3.10 -8.38 -23.75
C VAL A 153 -2.70 -7.30 -22.75
N ILE A 154 -3.38 -6.16 -22.72
CA ILE A 154 -3.15 -5.10 -21.73
C ILE A 154 -3.41 -5.62 -20.32
N PHE A 155 -4.50 -6.37 -20.11
CA PHE A 155 -4.84 -7.01 -18.84
C PHE A 155 -3.77 -8.02 -18.40
N LEU A 156 -3.28 -8.87 -19.31
CA LEU A 156 -2.20 -9.82 -19.04
C LEU A 156 -0.86 -9.11 -18.75
N LEU A 157 -0.55 -8.00 -19.43
CA LEU A 157 0.61 -7.17 -19.11
C LEU A 157 0.47 -6.46 -17.75
N PHE A 158 -0.73 -6.02 -17.41
CA PHE A 158 -1.05 -5.44 -16.11
C PHE A 158 -0.93 -6.51 -15.01
N GLN A 159 -1.39 -7.74 -15.26
CA GLN A 159 -1.28 -8.86 -14.33
C GLN A 159 0.18 -9.28 -14.13
N ARG A 160 1.00 -9.28 -15.18
CA ARG A 160 2.45 -9.55 -15.08
C ARG A 160 3.18 -8.44 -14.32
N ARG A 161 2.78 -7.17 -14.47
CA ARG A 161 3.32 -6.07 -13.64
C ARG A 161 2.80 -6.12 -12.20
N ALA A 162 1.54 -6.49 -12.00
CA ALA A 162 0.92 -6.60 -10.69
C ALA A 162 1.50 -7.75 -9.86
N GLN A 163 1.88 -8.89 -10.46
CA GLN A 163 2.53 -9.98 -9.72
C GLN A 163 3.90 -9.58 -9.14
N GLY A 164 4.61 -8.64 -9.77
CA GLY A 164 5.83 -8.04 -9.20
C GLY A 164 5.57 -7.14 -7.98
N GLN A 165 4.33 -6.70 -7.75
CA GLN A 165 3.91 -5.83 -6.65
C GLN A 165 2.99 -6.54 -5.63
N MET A 166 2.36 -7.67 -6.01
CA MET A 166 1.50 -8.49 -5.16
C MET A 166 2.28 -9.32 -4.13
N GLY A 167 3.58 -9.57 -4.38
CA GLY A 167 4.50 -10.10 -3.37
C GLY A 167 4.61 -9.22 -2.11
N ASN A 168 4.33 -7.91 -2.24
CA ASN A 168 4.35 -6.96 -1.13
C ASN A 168 2.99 -6.72 -0.46
N ILE A 169 1.86 -7.11 -1.06
CA ILE A 169 0.53 -6.89 -0.44
C ILE A 169 0.18 -8.03 0.53
N MET A 170 0.72 -9.23 0.32
CA MET A 170 0.72 -10.31 1.33
C MET A 170 1.66 -10.03 2.53
N SER A 171 2.33 -8.87 2.59
CA SER A 171 3.08 -8.41 3.76
C SER A 171 2.33 -7.41 4.65
N ILE A 172 1.11 -7.01 4.28
CA ILE A 172 0.24 -6.15 5.12
C ILE A 172 -0.36 -6.91 6.32
N GLY A 173 -0.09 -8.22 6.44
CA GLY A 173 -0.24 -8.99 7.70
C GLY A 173 1.08 -9.30 8.41
N ARG A 174 2.21 -8.75 7.93
CA ARG A 174 3.57 -8.97 8.47
C ARG A 174 4.21 -7.71 9.04
N SER A 175 3.43 -6.78 9.58
CA SER A 175 3.93 -6.05 10.76
C SER A 175 4.00 -7.04 11.92
N LYS A 176 4.97 -7.97 11.84
CA LYS A 176 5.54 -8.70 12.97
C LYS A 176 6.30 -7.68 13.84
N ALA A 177 5.62 -6.62 14.28
CA ALA A 177 6.08 -5.91 15.45
C ALA A 177 6.09 -6.97 16.54
N LYS A 178 7.28 -7.38 16.97
CA LYS A 178 7.42 -8.39 18.01
C LYS A 178 6.64 -7.88 19.21
N THR A 179 5.62 -8.61 19.63
CA THR A 179 4.79 -8.28 20.82
C THR A 179 5.61 -8.33 22.12
N TYR A 180 6.87 -8.77 22.04
CA TYR A 180 7.80 -8.80 23.15
C TYR A 180 9.04 -7.98 22.81
N SER A 181 9.58 -7.28 23.80
CA SER A 181 10.90 -6.65 23.71
C SER A 181 11.98 -7.71 23.93
N THR A 182 13.16 -7.53 23.34
CA THR A 182 14.33 -8.38 23.61
C THR A 182 15.49 -7.47 23.94
N GLU A 183 16.05 -7.65 25.13
CA GLU A 183 17.19 -6.86 25.61
C GLU A 183 18.20 -7.73 26.35
N ARG A 184 19.41 -7.22 26.55
CA ARG A 184 20.39 -7.79 27.47
C ARG A 184 20.58 -6.79 28.60
N PRO A 185 19.86 -6.95 29.72
CA PRO A 185 19.93 -5.98 30.80
C PRO A 185 21.32 -6.00 31.43
N GLY A 186 21.88 -4.81 31.67
CA GLY A 186 23.10 -4.63 32.47
C GLY A 186 22.85 -4.58 33.97
N THR A 187 21.58 -4.66 34.39
CA THR A 187 21.14 -4.60 35.78
C THR A 187 21.52 -5.89 36.50
N THR A 188 22.03 -5.79 37.73
CA THR A 188 22.53 -6.91 38.54
C THR A 188 21.88 -6.94 39.92
N PHE A 189 22.17 -7.93 40.76
CA PHE A 189 21.63 -7.98 42.13
C PHE A 189 22.14 -6.84 43.02
N ALA A 190 23.25 -6.19 42.64
CA ALA A 190 23.76 -4.99 43.31
C ALA A 190 22.81 -3.78 43.13
N ASP A 191 22.07 -3.73 42.03
CA ASP A 191 21.14 -2.64 41.72
C ASP A 191 19.77 -2.81 42.43
N VAL A 192 19.55 -3.94 43.11
CA VAL A 192 18.34 -4.23 43.86
C VAL A 192 18.63 -4.08 45.36
N ALA A 193 17.98 -3.11 46.01
CA ALA A 193 18.10 -2.95 47.46
C ALA A 193 17.23 -3.97 48.22
N GLY A 194 17.78 -4.57 49.29
CA GLY A 194 17.05 -5.48 50.19
C GLY A 194 16.75 -6.86 49.60
N TYR A 195 15.67 -7.50 50.08
CA TYR A 195 15.19 -8.81 49.63
C TYR A 195 16.23 -9.96 49.68
N GLU A 196 17.12 -9.98 50.68
CA GLU A 196 18.23 -10.95 50.74
C GLU A 196 17.78 -12.42 50.72
N GLY A 197 16.63 -12.75 51.32
CA GLY A 197 16.04 -14.08 51.22
C GLY A 197 15.69 -14.44 49.77
N VAL A 198 14.94 -13.57 49.08
CA VAL A 198 14.51 -13.76 47.68
C VAL A 198 15.71 -13.78 46.74
N LYS A 199 16.71 -12.90 46.93
CA LYS A 199 17.95 -12.95 46.15
C LYS A 199 18.68 -14.28 46.32
N THR A 200 18.66 -14.85 47.52
CA THR A 200 19.29 -16.16 47.78
C THR A 200 18.58 -17.29 47.05
N GLU A 201 17.25 -17.31 47.07
CA GLU A 201 16.47 -18.30 46.33
C GLU A 201 16.66 -18.17 44.80
N ILE A 202 16.64 -16.94 44.28
CA ILE A 202 16.75 -16.73 42.84
C ILE A 202 18.20 -16.84 42.33
N ARG A 203 19.23 -16.75 43.19
CA ARG A 203 20.62 -17.09 42.83
C ARG A 203 20.73 -18.52 42.32
N GLU A 204 19.94 -19.46 42.84
CA GLU A 204 19.91 -20.83 42.33
C GLU A 204 19.47 -20.87 40.85
N VAL A 205 18.46 -20.06 40.49
CA VAL A 205 17.99 -19.90 39.10
C VAL A 205 19.08 -19.32 38.21
N VAL A 206 19.87 -18.36 38.71
CA VAL A 206 21.02 -17.81 37.99
C VAL A 206 22.08 -18.90 37.75
N ASP A 207 22.37 -19.74 38.74
CA ASP A 207 23.34 -20.82 38.61
C ASP A 207 22.88 -21.89 37.62
N PHE A 208 21.60 -22.26 37.63
CA PHE A 208 21.00 -23.14 36.61
C PHE A 208 21.18 -22.59 35.21
N LEU A 209 20.95 -21.28 35.03
CA LEU A 209 21.16 -20.65 33.75
C LEU A 209 22.65 -20.69 33.39
N LYS A 210 23.57 -20.30 34.28
CA LYS A 210 25.02 -20.26 34.01
C LYS A 210 25.63 -21.62 33.68
N TYR A 211 25.30 -22.65 34.45
CA TYR A 211 25.96 -23.96 34.44
C TYR A 211 24.97 -25.13 34.28
N PRO A 212 24.16 -25.17 33.21
CA PRO A 212 23.07 -26.15 33.07
C PRO A 212 23.57 -27.59 33.06
N GLU A 213 24.78 -27.84 32.54
CA GLU A 213 25.39 -29.17 32.46
C GLU A 213 25.69 -29.77 33.84
N LYS A 214 26.13 -28.95 34.80
CA LYS A 214 26.41 -29.42 36.17
C LYS A 214 25.15 -29.97 36.83
N PHE A 215 24.02 -29.29 36.62
CA PHE A 215 22.73 -29.69 37.17
C PHE A 215 22.11 -30.88 36.43
N ALA A 216 22.34 -30.99 35.12
CA ALA A 216 21.89 -32.15 34.34
C ALA A 216 22.61 -33.45 34.77
N GLN A 217 23.91 -33.38 35.09
CA GLN A 217 24.71 -34.54 35.52
C GLN A 217 24.23 -35.14 36.84
N ILE A 218 23.80 -34.29 37.78
CA ILE A 218 23.26 -34.72 39.08
C ILE A 218 21.76 -35.05 39.03
N GLY A 219 21.13 -34.99 37.84
CA GLY A 219 19.71 -35.27 37.65
C GLY A 219 18.77 -34.23 38.26
N ALA A 220 19.26 -33.03 38.58
CA ALA A 220 18.45 -31.97 39.17
C ALA A 220 17.43 -31.44 38.13
N ARG A 221 16.17 -31.31 38.55
CA ARG A 221 15.12 -30.74 37.69
C ARG A 221 15.15 -29.23 37.77
N ILE A 222 15.39 -28.59 36.62
CA ILE A 222 15.38 -27.13 36.50
C ILE A 222 13.94 -26.62 36.68
N PRO A 223 13.69 -25.66 37.59
CA PRO A 223 12.38 -25.02 37.69
C PRO A 223 12.03 -24.32 36.38
N LYS A 224 10.84 -24.61 35.84
CA LYS A 224 10.41 -24.09 34.52
C LYS A 224 9.86 -22.67 34.58
N GLY A 225 9.51 -22.18 35.76
CA GLY A 225 8.94 -20.85 35.97
C GLY A 225 8.98 -20.47 37.44
N VAL A 226 9.03 -19.16 37.68
CA VAL A 226 9.00 -18.54 39.01
C VAL A 226 7.91 -17.48 38.98
N LEU A 227 7.05 -17.47 40.00
CA LEU A 227 6.01 -16.47 40.17
C LEU A 227 6.43 -15.47 41.25
N LEU A 228 6.59 -14.20 40.88
CA LEU A 228 6.85 -13.13 41.83
C LEU A 228 5.53 -12.46 42.22
N VAL A 229 5.16 -12.55 43.49
CA VAL A 229 3.92 -11.97 44.02
C VAL A 229 4.23 -10.83 44.97
N GLY A 230 3.48 -9.74 44.84
CA GLY A 230 3.57 -8.61 45.77
C GLY A 230 2.84 -7.37 45.23
N PRO A 231 2.63 -6.34 46.08
CA PRO A 231 2.04 -5.07 45.67
C PRO A 231 2.72 -4.44 44.45
N PRO A 232 2.04 -3.57 43.68
CA PRO A 232 2.69 -2.80 42.62
C PRO A 232 3.84 -1.95 43.18
N GLY A 233 4.91 -1.77 42.41
CA GLY A 233 6.06 -0.95 42.80
C GLY A 233 7.11 -1.63 43.70
N THR A 234 6.97 -2.91 44.05
CA THR A 234 7.95 -3.65 44.89
C THR A 234 9.17 -4.19 44.14
N GLY A 235 9.43 -3.70 42.91
CA GLY A 235 10.63 -4.10 42.15
C GLY A 235 10.60 -5.50 41.55
N LYS A 236 9.43 -6.14 41.36
CA LYS A 236 9.31 -7.47 40.71
C LYS A 236 10.01 -7.52 39.34
N THR A 237 9.72 -6.55 38.48
CA THR A 237 10.34 -6.41 37.15
C THR A 237 11.84 -6.10 37.25
N LEU A 238 12.26 -5.34 38.27
CA LEU A 238 13.66 -5.02 38.51
C LEU A 238 14.46 -6.26 38.92
N ILE A 239 13.92 -7.07 39.84
CA ILE A 239 14.50 -8.34 40.25
C ILE A 239 14.61 -9.27 39.03
N ALA A 240 13.55 -9.43 38.24
CA ALA A 240 13.60 -10.29 37.04
C ALA A 240 14.68 -9.86 36.04
N ARG A 241 14.86 -8.54 35.83
CA ARG A 241 15.94 -7.98 35.00
C ARG A 241 17.32 -8.25 35.60
N ALA A 242 17.47 -8.11 36.92
CA ALA A 242 18.71 -8.40 37.63
C ALA A 242 19.13 -9.87 37.47
N VAL A 243 18.20 -10.81 37.51
CA VAL A 243 18.47 -12.24 37.28
C VAL A 243 19.01 -12.48 35.88
N ALA A 244 18.42 -11.84 34.86
CA ALA A 244 18.88 -11.97 33.48
C ALA A 244 20.28 -11.37 33.29
N GLY A 245 20.55 -10.21 33.89
CA GLY A 245 21.85 -9.56 33.85
C GLY A 245 22.93 -10.36 34.58
N GLU A 246 22.62 -10.88 35.78
CA GLU A 246 23.48 -11.78 36.54
C GLU A 246 23.82 -13.03 35.75
N ALA A 247 22.84 -13.65 35.09
CA ALA A 247 23.02 -14.84 34.25
C ALA A 247 23.66 -14.55 32.88
N GLY A 248 23.73 -13.29 32.47
CA GLY A 248 24.25 -12.87 31.16
C GLY A 248 23.41 -13.35 29.98
N VAL A 249 22.09 -13.51 30.16
CA VAL A 249 21.17 -14.06 29.14
C VAL A 249 20.22 -12.99 28.60
N PRO A 250 19.70 -13.14 27.36
CA PRO A 250 18.62 -12.30 26.85
C PRO A 250 17.38 -12.31 27.76
N PHE A 251 16.78 -11.13 27.91
CA PHE A 251 15.54 -10.89 28.62
C PHE A 251 14.44 -10.54 27.61
N LEU A 252 13.39 -11.36 27.56
CA LEU A 252 12.21 -11.13 26.74
C LEU A 252 11.07 -10.68 27.64
N SER A 253 10.56 -9.46 27.46
CA SER A 253 9.48 -8.90 28.28
C SER A 253 8.20 -8.74 27.47
N VAL A 254 7.07 -9.16 28.04
CA VAL A 254 5.72 -9.02 27.48
C VAL A 254 4.72 -8.72 28.61
N SER A 255 3.68 -7.94 28.37
CA SER A 255 2.56 -7.81 29.32
C SER A 255 1.54 -8.92 29.06
N GLY A 256 0.95 -9.47 30.11
CA GLY A 256 -0.13 -10.45 30.00
C GLY A 256 -1.33 -9.92 29.22
N SER A 257 -1.59 -8.61 29.34
CA SER A 257 -2.65 -7.93 28.61
C SER A 257 -2.46 -7.96 27.09
N ASP A 258 -1.21 -8.05 26.60
CA ASP A 258 -0.89 -8.14 25.16
C ASP A 258 -1.40 -9.45 24.53
N PHE A 259 -1.77 -10.44 25.33
CA PHE A 259 -2.37 -11.70 24.88
C PHE A 259 -3.90 -11.67 24.85
N MET A 260 -4.54 -10.70 25.50
CA MET A 260 -5.99 -10.59 25.68
C MET A 260 -6.65 -9.80 24.54
N GLU A 261 -6.42 -10.24 23.29
CA GLU A 261 -7.01 -9.59 22.11
C GLU A 261 -8.44 -10.08 21.80
N MET A 262 -9.21 -9.23 21.12
CA MET A 262 -10.59 -9.49 20.70
C MET A 262 -10.73 -10.69 19.73
N PHE A 263 -9.63 -11.14 19.12
CA PHE A 263 -9.63 -12.20 18.11
C PHE A 263 -9.16 -13.53 18.70
N VAL A 264 -10.05 -14.52 18.68
CA VAL A 264 -9.80 -15.88 19.15
C VAL A 264 -8.61 -16.50 18.41
N GLY A 265 -7.65 -17.06 19.18
CA GLY A 265 -6.50 -17.77 18.64
C GLY A 265 -5.25 -16.91 18.35
N VAL A 266 -5.37 -15.58 18.29
CA VAL A 266 -4.22 -14.69 18.07
C VAL A 266 -3.28 -14.69 19.28
N GLY A 267 -3.82 -14.60 20.51
CA GLY A 267 -3.03 -14.69 21.75
C GLY A 267 -2.24 -16.00 21.86
N ALA A 268 -2.88 -17.14 21.56
CA ALA A 268 -2.23 -18.45 21.59
C ALA A 268 -1.06 -18.57 20.58
N SER A 269 -1.18 -17.94 19.41
CA SER A 269 -0.07 -17.90 18.44
C SER A 269 1.11 -17.08 18.96
N ARG A 270 0.86 -15.94 19.62
CA ARG A 270 1.90 -15.09 20.19
C ARG A 270 2.66 -15.79 21.30
N VAL A 271 1.98 -16.51 22.19
CA VAL A 271 2.61 -17.33 23.22
C VAL A 271 3.55 -18.36 22.56
N ARG A 272 3.06 -19.09 21.56
CA ARG A 272 3.89 -20.05 20.82
C ARG A 272 5.12 -19.38 20.18
N ASP A 273 4.94 -18.23 19.54
CA ASP A 273 6.02 -17.50 18.89
C ASP A 273 7.05 -16.93 19.87
N LEU A 274 6.61 -16.46 21.04
CA LEU A 274 7.47 -16.00 22.14
C LEU A 274 8.38 -17.15 22.63
N PHE A 275 7.79 -18.30 22.96
CA PHE A 275 8.54 -19.48 23.40
C PHE A 275 9.44 -20.05 22.30
N ASN A 276 9.01 -20.03 21.04
CA ASN A 276 9.85 -20.42 19.90
C ASN A 276 11.06 -19.49 19.74
N SER A 277 10.88 -18.20 19.97
CA SER A 277 11.94 -17.21 19.86
C SER A 277 12.96 -17.35 21.01
N ALA A 278 12.50 -17.57 22.23
CA ALA A 278 13.36 -17.87 23.37
C ALA A 278 14.17 -19.16 23.14
N ARG A 279 13.54 -20.23 22.65
CA ARG A 279 14.24 -21.50 22.33
C ARG A 279 15.35 -21.33 21.29
N LYS A 280 15.15 -20.47 20.28
CA LYS A 280 16.19 -20.16 19.27
C LYS A 280 17.39 -19.41 19.84
N MET A 281 17.22 -18.67 20.92
CA MET A 281 18.31 -17.99 21.62
C MET A 281 19.09 -18.93 22.56
N GLY A 282 18.64 -20.17 22.75
CA GLY A 282 19.22 -21.15 23.64
C GLY A 282 18.83 -20.88 25.10
N ARG A 283 19.54 -19.95 25.75
CA ARG A 283 19.31 -19.57 27.15
C ARG A 283 18.73 -18.15 27.17
N ALA A 284 17.53 -18.00 27.71
CA ALA A 284 16.86 -16.70 27.83
C ALA A 284 15.86 -16.71 29.00
N ILE A 285 15.56 -15.53 29.55
CA ILE A 285 14.49 -15.34 30.52
C ILE A 285 13.30 -14.72 29.80
N ILE A 286 12.12 -15.33 29.96
CA ILE A 286 10.84 -14.78 29.53
C ILE A 286 10.17 -14.18 30.78
N PHE A 287 9.90 -12.89 30.74
CA PHE A 287 9.16 -12.18 31.76
C PHE A 287 7.78 -11.81 31.22
N ILE A 288 6.74 -12.28 31.93
CA ILE A 288 5.34 -11.98 31.66
C ILE A 288 4.87 -11.14 32.84
N ASP A 289 4.70 -9.83 32.62
CA ASP A 289 4.08 -8.96 33.61
C ASP A 289 2.56 -9.17 33.62
N GLU A 290 1.88 -8.86 34.72
CA GLU A 290 0.40 -8.93 34.81
C GLU A 290 -0.18 -10.27 34.31
N ILE A 291 0.44 -11.39 34.69
CA ILE A 291 0.03 -12.73 34.26
C ILE A 291 -1.41 -13.08 34.68
N ASP A 292 -1.93 -12.42 35.71
CA ASP A 292 -3.31 -12.52 36.18
C ASP A 292 -4.34 -12.14 35.11
N SER A 293 -3.97 -11.29 34.14
CA SER A 293 -4.82 -10.95 33.00
C SER A 293 -5.14 -12.13 32.08
N ILE A 294 -4.28 -13.16 32.02
CA ILE A 294 -4.43 -14.34 31.14
C ILE A 294 -5.31 -15.43 31.80
N GLY A 295 -5.42 -15.44 33.12
CA GLY A 295 -6.01 -16.53 33.90
C GLY A 295 -7.50 -16.39 34.25
N ARG A 296 -8.23 -15.49 33.58
CA ARG A 296 -9.68 -15.31 33.76
C ARG A 296 -10.51 -16.15 32.80
#